data_AF-A0A645FXW2-F1
#
_entry.id   AF-A0A645FXW2-F1
#
_cell.length_a   1.000
_cell.length_b   1.000
_cell.length_c   1.000
_cell.angle_alpha   90.00
_cell.angle_beta   90.00
_cell.angle_gamma   90.00
#
_symmetry.space_group_name_H-M   'P 1'
#
loop_
_entity.id
_entity.type
_entity.pdbx_description
1 polymer ?
#
loop_
_entity_poly.entity_id
_entity_poly.type
_entity_poly.pdbx_seq_one_letter_code
_entity_poly.pdbx_strand_id
1 'polypeptide(L)'
;MVINIESSHRYSRVDLFLSEVYRILKPGVVLLFADFGNQYDLRKLNRQFKNMKFNRLKNETITENVLEALKLSTPNREELVRKLLPEFLQNLGRNFAATEGTTTYNKLLKREFEYMFYVLSKFFHKPDSKTILN
;
A
#
# COMPACT_ATOMS: atom_id res chain seq x y z
N MET A 1 -4.65 -3.24 15.57
CA MET A 1 -3.83 -3.17 14.34
C MET A 1 -3.81 -1.75 13.84
N VAL A 2 -2.86 -1.39 12.96
CA VAL A 2 -2.88 -0.14 12.19
C VAL A 2 -3.04 -0.50 10.71
N ILE A 3 -3.85 0.25 9.96
CA ILE A 3 -4.11 0.01 8.54
C ILE A 3 -3.69 1.24 7.73
N ASN A 4 -2.96 1.04 6.64
CA ASN A 4 -2.62 2.09 5.68
C ASN A 4 -2.73 1.53 4.25
N ILE A 5 -3.81 1.88 3.55
CA ILE A 5 -4.10 1.40 2.18
C ILE A 5 -4.07 2.59 1.24
N GLU A 6 -3.20 2.55 0.23
CA GLU A 6 -3.06 3.55 -0.85
C GLU A 6 -2.85 4.99 -0.39
N SER A 7 -2.45 5.19 0.86
CA SER A 7 -2.27 6.54 1.40
C SER A 7 -0.82 7.01 1.35
N SER A 8 0.16 6.09 1.35
CA SER A 8 1.54 6.49 1.66
C SER A 8 2.23 7.23 0.53
N HIS A 9 1.87 6.94 -0.72
CA HIS A 9 2.36 7.71 -1.86
C HIS A 9 1.87 9.17 -1.87
N ARG A 10 0.91 9.53 -1.00
CA ARG A 10 0.46 10.92 -0.78
C ARG A 10 1.22 11.61 0.37
N TYR A 11 1.95 10.86 1.19
CA TYR A 11 2.75 11.44 2.28
C TYR A 11 4.07 11.97 1.74
N SER A 12 4.35 13.25 1.96
CA SER A 12 5.66 13.83 1.65
C SER A 12 6.80 13.17 2.45
N ARG A 13 6.48 12.69 3.67
CA ARG A 13 7.40 12.06 4.62
C ARG A 13 6.83 10.78 5.23
N VAL A 14 6.80 9.72 4.42
CA VAL A 14 6.40 8.36 4.85
C VAL A 14 7.19 7.87 6.06
N ASP A 15 8.48 8.23 6.15
CA ASP A 15 9.35 7.85 7.26
C ASP A 15 8.87 8.40 8.62
N LEU A 16 8.34 9.63 8.67
CA LEU A 16 7.79 10.19 9.90
C LEU A 16 6.50 9.46 10.31
N PHE A 17 5.63 9.16 9.36
CA PHE A 17 4.45 8.32 9.60
C PHE A 17 4.85 6.95 10.18
N LEU A 18 5.82 6.28 9.55
CA LEU A 18 6.29 4.97 10.00
C LEU A 18 6.93 5.02 11.38
N SER A 19 7.62 6.10 11.73
CA SER A 19 8.17 6.33 13.07
C SER A 19 7.06 6.38 14.12
N GLU A 20 6.00 7.14 13.88
CA GLU A 20 4.85 7.24 14.80
C GLU A 20 4.10 5.91 14.93
N VAL A 21 3.90 5.20 13.82
CA VAL A 21 3.32 3.85 13.86
C VAL A 21 4.19 2.91 14.69
N TYR A 22 5.50 2.90 14.48
CA TYR A 22 6.42 2.05 15.23
C TYR A 22 6.45 2.38 16.73
N ARG A 23 6.30 3.66 17.08
CA ARG A 23 6.19 4.12 18.47
C ARG A 23 4.96 3.55 19.18
N ILE A 24 3.81 3.54 18.51
CA ILE A 24 2.54 3.09 19.11
C ILE A 24 2.29 1.58 19.02
N LEU A 25 2.98 0.86 18.12
CA LEU A 25 2.82 -0.59 18.00
C LEU A 25 3.32 -1.32 19.26
N LYS A 26 2.39 -2.01 19.92
CA LYS A 26 2.63 -2.90 21.06
C LYS A 26 3.01 -4.32 20.60
N PRO A 27 3.60 -5.16 21.47
CA PRO A 27 3.72 -6.61 21.26
C PRO A 27 2.45 -7.24 20.69
N GLY A 28 2.61 -8.04 19.62
CA GLY A 28 1.51 -8.75 18.96
C GLY A 28 0.62 -7.88 18.04
N VAL A 29 0.80 -6.56 18.00
CA VAL A 29 0.06 -5.69 17.08
C VAL A 29 0.79 -5.54 15.76
N VAL A 30 0.04 -5.64 14.65
CA VAL A 30 0.56 -5.49 13.29
C VAL A 30 0.14 -4.18 12.63
N LEU A 31 0.98 -3.71 11.71
CA LEU A 31 0.67 -2.76 10.65
C LEU A 31 0.33 -3.55 9.38
N LEU A 32 -0.90 -3.38 8.90
CA LEU A 32 -1.32 -3.81 7.57
C LEU A 32 -1.14 -2.64 6.61
N PHE A 33 -0.38 -2.87 5.55
CA PHE A 33 0.01 -1.82 4.63
C PHE A 33 -0.18 -2.30 3.21
N ALA A 34 -0.79 -1.50 2.35
CA ALA A 34 -0.86 -1.78 0.92
C ALA A 34 -0.69 -0.48 0.14
N ASP A 35 0.13 -0.51 -0.89
CA ASP A 35 0.34 0.64 -1.77
C ASP A 35 0.92 0.18 -3.11
N PHE A 36 0.97 1.09 -4.07
CA PHE A 36 1.52 0.84 -5.38
C PHE A 36 2.44 1.97 -5.84
N GLY A 37 3.27 1.66 -6.81
CA GLY A 37 4.16 2.64 -7.40
C GLY A 37 5.15 1.99 -8.35
N ASN A 38 6.04 2.80 -8.90
CA ASN A 38 7.13 2.26 -9.69
C ASN A 38 8.16 1.56 -8.79
N GLN A 39 9.12 0.88 -9.41
CA GLN A 39 10.14 0.16 -8.66
C GLN A 39 10.98 1.04 -7.73
N TYR A 40 11.22 2.31 -8.08
CA TYR A 40 11.95 3.23 -7.22
C TYR A 40 11.17 3.51 -5.93
N ASP A 41 9.87 3.80 -6.04
CA ASP A 41 8.99 4.08 -4.90
C ASP A 41 8.90 2.87 -3.97
N LEU A 42 8.69 1.67 -4.53
CA LEU A 42 8.62 0.44 -3.74
C LEU A 42 9.96 0.09 -3.09
N ARG A 43 11.10 0.31 -3.77
CA ARG A 43 12.43 0.14 -3.16
C ARG A 43 12.65 1.12 -2.00
N LYS A 44 12.24 2.39 -2.16
CA LYS A 44 12.31 3.41 -1.11
C LYS A 44 11.47 3.01 0.10
N LEU A 45 10.24 2.57 -0.12
CA LEU A 45 9.34 2.10 0.93
C LEU A 45 9.91 0.89 1.69
N ASN A 46 10.38 -0.12 0.96
CA ASN A 46 11.02 -1.31 1.54
C ASN A 46 12.24 -0.94 2.41
N ARG A 47 13.06 0.01 1.95
CA ARG A 47 14.20 0.53 2.71
C ARG A 47 13.75 1.24 3.99
N GLN A 48 12.69 2.03 3.94
CA GLN A 48 12.14 2.70 5.13
C GLN A 48 11.64 1.69 6.17
N PHE A 49 10.92 0.64 5.76
CA PHE A 49 10.52 -0.43 6.67
C PHE A 49 11.72 -1.11 7.33
N LYS A 50 12.76 -1.41 6.55
CA LYS A 50 14.00 -2.02 7.05
C LYS A 50 14.72 -1.10 8.04
N ASN A 51 14.86 0.18 7.71
CA ASN A 51 15.53 1.17 8.57
C ASN A 51 14.83 1.33 9.93
N MET A 52 13.49 1.29 9.93
CA MET A 52 12.70 1.34 11.17
C MET A 52 12.64 0.01 11.92
N LYS A 53 13.37 -1.03 11.46
CA LYS A 53 13.43 -2.35 12.08
C LYS A 53 12.05 -2.99 12.27
N PHE A 54 11.16 -2.79 11.30
CA PHE A 54 9.94 -3.59 11.22
C PHE A 54 10.33 -5.04 10.90
N ASN A 55 9.73 -5.98 11.62
CA ASN A 55 9.72 -7.38 11.23
C ASN A 55 8.65 -7.59 10.15
N ARG A 56 9.00 -8.26 9.06
CA ARG A 56 8.07 -8.53 7.96
C ARG A 56 7.50 -9.94 8.13
N LEU A 57 6.23 -10.01 8.49
CA LEU A 57 5.53 -11.27 8.68
C LEU A 57 5.03 -11.84 7.35
N LYS A 58 4.56 -10.98 6.45
CA LYS A 58 4.15 -11.33 5.08
C LYS A 58 4.33 -10.15 4.15
N ASN A 59 4.60 -10.41 2.88
CA ASN A 59 4.40 -9.46 1.79
C ASN A 59 4.12 -10.22 0.49
N GLU A 60 3.43 -9.57 -0.44
CA GLU A 60 3.08 -10.16 -1.72
C GLU A 60 2.85 -9.05 -2.75
N THR A 61 3.20 -9.33 -4.00
CA THR A 61 2.77 -8.53 -5.14
C THR A 61 1.38 -9.00 -5.55
N ILE A 62 0.41 -8.09 -5.59
CA ILE A 62 -1.00 -8.37 -5.91
C ILE A 62 -1.48 -7.62 -7.15
N THR A 63 -0.55 -7.15 -8.00
CA THR A 63 -0.85 -6.38 -9.22
C THR A 63 -1.87 -7.07 -10.13
N GLU A 64 -1.79 -8.39 -10.28
CA GLU A 64 -2.72 -9.16 -11.13
C GLU A 64 -4.14 -9.17 -10.55
N ASN A 65 -4.27 -9.40 -9.24
CA ASN A 65 -5.57 -9.34 -8.57
C ASN A 65 -6.19 -7.94 -8.68
N VAL A 66 -5.37 -6.90 -8.56
CA VAL A 66 -5.81 -5.50 -8.71
C VAL A 66 -6.25 -5.23 -10.14
N LEU A 67 -5.49 -5.66 -11.15
CA LEU A 67 -5.88 -5.51 -12.56
C LEU A 67 -7.22 -6.18 -12.87
N GLU A 68 -7.42 -7.39 -12.38
CA GLU A 68 -8.69 -8.11 -12.56
C GLU A 68 -9.84 -7.39 -11.86
N ALA A 69 -9.64 -6.91 -10.63
CA ALA A 69 -10.64 -6.13 -9.92
C ALA A 69 -10.98 -4.80 -10.64
N LEU A 70 -9.99 -4.10 -11.19
CA LEU A 70 -10.20 -2.88 -11.97
C LEU A 70 -10.99 -3.17 -13.25
N LYS A 71 -10.67 -4.26 -13.95
CA LYS A 71 -11.40 -4.69 -15.14
C LYS A 71 -12.87 -5.00 -14.82
N LEU A 72 -13.12 -5.84 -13.82
CA LEU A 72 -14.47 -6.21 -13.40
C LEU A 72 -15.29 -5.00 -12.89
N SER A 73 -14.64 -4.01 -12.27
CA SER A 73 -15.32 -2.81 -11.75
C SER A 73 -15.45 -1.66 -12.75
N THR A 74 -14.78 -1.74 -13.91
CA THR A 74 -14.77 -0.66 -14.91
C THR A 74 -16.17 -0.26 -15.40
N PRO A 75 -17.06 -1.19 -15.79
CA PRO A 75 -18.40 -0.80 -16.27
C PRO A 75 -19.17 0.06 -15.26
N ASN A 76 -19.16 -0.34 -13.98
CA ASN A 76 -19.84 0.37 -12.91
C ASN A 76 -19.18 1.74 -12.62
N ARG A 77 -17.85 1.81 -12.67
CA ARG A 77 -17.10 3.06 -12.45
C ARG A 77 -17.33 4.06 -13.58
N GLU A 78 -17.35 3.61 -14.83
CA GLU A 78 -17.66 4.45 -16.00
C GLU A 78 -19.09 5.01 -15.94
N GLU A 79 -20.06 4.19 -15.49
CA GLU A 79 -21.43 4.66 -15.26
C GLU A 79 -21.48 5.75 -14.19
N LEU A 80 -20.81 5.56 -13.04
CA LEU A 80 -20.74 6.56 -11.99
C LEU A 80 -20.07 7.85 -12.46
N VAL A 81 -18.98 7.75 -13.23
CA VAL A 81 -18.29 8.91 -13.80
C VAL A 81 -19.22 9.71 -14.70
N ARG A 82 -19.94 9.05 -15.62
CA ARG A 82 -20.92 9.72 -16.51
C ARG A 82 -22.06 10.37 -15.74
N LYS A 83 -22.51 9.73 -14.66
CA LYS A 83 -23.63 10.21 -13.83
C LYS A 83 -23.24 11.41 -12.95
N LEU A 84 -22.03 11.44 -12.42
CA LEU A 84 -21.62 12.39 -11.39
C LEU A 84 -20.80 13.57 -11.93
N LEU A 85 -20.14 13.43 -13.07
CA LEU A 85 -19.22 14.44 -13.59
C LEU A 85 -19.70 15.04 -14.93
N PRO A 86 -19.55 16.37 -15.10
CA PRO A 86 -19.67 17.01 -16.40
C PRO A 86 -18.72 16.38 -17.43
N GLU A 87 -19.11 16.37 -18.72
CA GLU A 87 -18.36 15.72 -19.80
C GLU A 87 -16.87 16.10 -19.82
N PHE A 88 -16.56 17.40 -19.63
CA PHE A 88 -15.18 17.89 -19.63
C PHE A 88 -14.32 17.38 -18.46
N LEU A 89 -14.94 16.86 -17.38
CA LEU A 89 -14.25 16.24 -16.23
C LEU A 89 -14.27 14.71 -16.26
N GLN A 90 -15.01 14.07 -17.17
CA GLN A 90 -15.14 12.61 -17.15
C GLN A 90 -13.81 11.90 -17.38
N ASN A 91 -12.91 12.45 -18.21
CA ASN A 91 -11.56 11.91 -18.38
C ASN A 91 -10.74 11.92 -17.07
N LEU A 92 -10.89 12.96 -16.25
CA LEU A 92 -10.25 13.04 -14.94
C LEU A 92 -10.84 11.99 -13.99
N GLY A 93 -12.18 11.87 -13.98
CA GLY A 93 -12.89 10.86 -13.20
C GLY A 93 -12.48 9.43 -13.53
N ARG A 94 -12.38 9.10 -14.83
CA ARG A 94 -11.88 7.80 -15.32
C ARG A 94 -10.48 7.50 -14.80
N ASN A 95 -9.55 8.45 -14.98
CA ASN A 95 -8.17 8.28 -14.53
C ASN A 95 -8.07 8.11 -13.01
N PHE A 96 -8.86 8.87 -12.24
CA PHE A 96 -8.95 8.72 -10.79
C PHE A 96 -9.51 7.34 -10.40
N ALA A 97 -10.55 6.89 -11.08
CA ALA A 97 -11.15 5.58 -10.88
C ALA A 97 -10.33 4.43 -11.49
N ALA A 98 -9.18 4.71 -12.10
CA ALA A 98 -8.29 3.75 -12.76
C ALA A 98 -9.05 2.73 -13.64
N THR A 99 -10.05 3.20 -14.41
CA THR A 99 -10.82 2.34 -15.31
C THR A 99 -9.95 1.74 -16.41
N GLU A 100 -10.37 0.62 -16.99
CA GLU A 100 -9.65 -0.08 -18.04
C GLU A 100 -9.26 0.88 -19.18
N GLY A 101 -7.99 0.81 -19.61
CA GLY A 101 -7.44 1.68 -20.66
C GLY A 101 -6.94 3.06 -20.18
N THR A 102 -7.16 3.45 -18.91
CA THR A 102 -6.62 4.70 -18.36
C THR A 102 -5.12 4.61 -18.07
N THR A 103 -4.46 5.76 -17.80
CA THR A 103 -3.02 5.80 -17.55
C THR A 103 -2.60 4.90 -16.39
N THR A 104 -3.28 4.97 -15.24
CA THR A 104 -2.95 4.15 -14.06
C THR A 104 -3.16 2.67 -14.34
N TYR A 105 -4.28 2.29 -14.97
CA TYR A 105 -4.54 0.90 -15.37
C TYR A 105 -3.44 0.37 -16.29
N ASN A 106 -3.08 1.13 -17.33
CA ASN A 106 -2.06 0.73 -18.29
C ASN A 106 -0.66 0.63 -17.66
N LYS A 107 -0.34 1.48 -16.68
CA LYS A 107 0.93 1.36 -15.93
C LYS A 107 1.00 0.08 -15.11
N LEU A 108 -0.10 -0.31 -14.45
CA LEU A 108 -0.19 -1.59 -13.75
C LEU A 108 -0.11 -2.78 -14.74
N LEU A 109 -0.81 -2.68 -15.87
CA LEU A 109 -0.83 -3.70 -16.92
C LEU A 109 0.58 -3.96 -17.49
N LYS A 110 1.33 -2.89 -17.74
CA LYS A 110 2.71 -2.92 -18.24
C LYS A 110 3.76 -3.21 -17.16
N ARG A 111 3.35 -3.41 -15.90
CA ARG A 111 4.25 -3.55 -14.73
C ARG A 111 5.20 -2.37 -14.53
N GLU A 112 4.84 -1.20 -15.05
CA GLU A 112 5.51 0.06 -14.71
C GLU A 112 5.20 0.45 -13.27
N PHE A 113 3.96 0.17 -12.84
CA PHE A 113 3.56 0.16 -11.44
C PHE A 113 3.32 -1.28 -10.97
N GLU A 114 3.71 -1.56 -9.74
CA GLU A 114 3.33 -2.78 -9.04
C GLU A 114 2.58 -2.43 -7.76
N TYR A 115 1.62 -3.29 -7.40
CA TYR A 115 0.83 -3.16 -6.19
C TYR A 115 1.28 -4.22 -5.20
N MET A 116 1.62 -3.82 -3.98
CA MET A 116 2.10 -4.71 -2.94
C MET A 116 1.30 -4.55 -1.66
N PHE A 117 1.16 -5.63 -0.91
CA PHE A 117 0.77 -5.54 0.50
C PHE A 117 1.87 -6.08 1.41
N TYR A 118 1.82 -5.65 2.67
CA TYR A 118 2.74 -5.99 3.73
C TYR A 118 1.97 -6.20 5.04
N VAL A 119 2.40 -7.21 5.79
CA VAL A 119 2.05 -7.40 7.20
C VAL A 119 3.34 -7.21 7.99
N LEU A 120 3.39 -6.15 8.76
CA LEU A 120 4.57 -5.71 9.49
C LEU A 120 4.28 -5.74 10.99
N SER A 121 5.27 -6.12 11.79
CA SER A 121 5.22 -6.00 13.24
C SER A 121 6.47 -5.32 13.75
N LYS A 122 6.38 -4.80 14.98
CA LYS A 122 7.58 -4.32 15.68
C LYS A 122 8.48 -5.51 16.00
N PHE A 123 9.79 -5.34 15.85
CA PHE A 123 10.74 -6.37 16.27
C PHE A 123 10.71 -6.49 17.80
N PHE A 124 10.48 -7.69 18.32
CA PHE A 124 10.54 -7.98 19.75
C PHE A 124 11.77 -8.82 20.03
N HIS A 125 12.70 -8.29 20.81
CA HIS A 125 13.74 -9.09 21.43
C HIS A 125 13.09 -9.85 22.59
N LYS A 126 13.02 -11.18 22.51
CA LYS A 126 12.59 -12.00 23.64
C LYS A 126 13.73 -11.92 24.67
N PRO A 127 13.50 -11.50 25.93
CA PRO A 127 14.56 -11.52 26.92
C PRO A 127 15.06 -12.96 27.09
N ASP A 128 16.38 -13.13 27.16
CA ASP A 128 17.01 -14.42 27.37
C ASP A 128 16.43 -15.08 28.64
N SER A 129 15.99 -16.33 28.52
CA SER A 129 15.37 -17.11 29.59
C SER A 129 16.36 -17.59 30.66
N LYS A 130 17.45 -16.84 30.91
CA LYS A 130 18.53 -17.18 31.84
C LYS A 130 18.69 -16.24 33.05
N THR A 131 17.79 -15.29 33.29
CA THR A 131 17.94 -14.33 34.40
C THR A 131 16.89 -14.47 35.52
N ILE A 132 16.14 -15.56 35.58
CA ILE A 132 15.26 -15.86 36.72
C ILE A 132 15.73 -17.18 37.33
N LEU A 133 16.81 -17.12 38.11
CA LEU A 133 17.24 -18.07 39.15
C LEU A 133 18.55 -17.52 39.72
N ASN A 134 18.42 -16.61 40.69
CA ASN A 134 19.36 -16.36 41.79
C ASN A 134 18.62 -15.53 42.84
#